data_AF-A0A3M6R192-F1
#
_entry.id   AF-A0A3M6R192-F1
#
_cell.length_a   1.000
_cell.length_b   1.000
_cell.length_c   1.000
_cell.angle_alpha   90.00
_cell.angle_beta   90.00
_cell.angle_gamma   90.00
#
_symmetry.space_group_name_H-M   'P 1'
#
loop_
_entity.id
_entity.type
_entity.pdbx_description
1 polymer ?
#
loop_
_entity_poly.entity_id
_entity_poly.type
_entity_poly.pdbx_seq_one_letter_code
_entity_poly.pdbx_strand_id
1 'polypeptide(L)'
;MQLKDLIEEAAAIAGSQSALAEILGLTKQNISNMKTGKRTCSTRLLTQIADVAGYEPGYFVVQAVIHRLEQSDDPLKREAAEEIKKATKEFLKPEKRVQTLP
;
A
#
# COMPACT_ATOMS: atom_id res chain seq x y z
N MET A 1 -2.76 -3.77 -7.29
CA MET A 1 -3.73 -2.90 -6.58
C MET A 1 -3.10 -1.53 -6.36
N GLN A 2 -3.84 -0.44 -6.55
CA GLN A 2 -3.35 0.92 -6.30
C GLN A 2 -3.60 1.34 -4.84
N LEU A 3 -2.83 2.31 -4.33
CA LEU A 3 -2.98 2.83 -2.96
C LEU A 3 -4.40 3.32 -2.65
N LYS A 4 -5.04 3.98 -3.63
CA LYS A 4 -6.42 4.49 -3.49
C LYS A 4 -7.38 3.34 -3.14
N ASP A 5 -7.34 2.26 -3.91
CA ASP A 5 -8.24 1.12 -3.75
C ASP A 5 -7.99 0.43 -2.40
N LEU A 6 -6.72 0.31 -2.01
CA LEU A 6 -6.34 -0.23 -0.71
C LEU A 6 -6.89 0.60 0.46
N ILE A 7 -6.81 1.93 0.36
CA ILE A 7 -7.40 2.85 1.36
C ILE A 7 -8.92 2.69 1.41
N GLU A 8 -9.57 2.53 0.26
CA GLU A 8 -11.03 2.36 0.19
C GLU A 8 -11.47 1.02 0.82
N GLU A 9 -10.76 -0.07 0.55
CA GLU A 9 -11.01 -1.36 1.21
C GLU A 9 -10.73 -1.31 2.72
N ALA A 10 -9.61 -0.74 3.14
CA ALA A 10 -9.29 -0.58 4.56
C ALA A 10 -10.34 0.28 5.28
N ALA A 11 -10.82 1.34 4.64
CA ALA A 11 -11.87 2.19 5.20
C ALA A 11 -13.22 1.47 5.30
N ALA A 12 -13.55 0.60 4.33
CA ALA A 12 -14.74 -0.23 4.40
C ALA A 12 -14.68 -1.23 5.56
N ILE A 13 -13.52 -1.87 5.78
CA ILE A 13 -13.30 -2.78 6.91
C ILE A 13 -13.32 -2.04 8.25
N ALA A 14 -12.70 -0.86 8.32
CA ALA A 14 -12.74 0.00 9.51
C ALA A 14 -14.12 0.67 9.75
N GLY A 15 -15.05 0.59 8.79
CA GLY A 15 -16.37 1.21 8.83
C GLY A 15 -16.44 2.63 8.26
N SER A 16 -15.34 3.39 8.27
CA SER A 16 -15.24 4.67 7.55
C SER A 16 -13.79 5.14 7.38
N GLN A 17 -13.58 6.18 6.55
CA GLN A 17 -12.27 6.85 6.47
C GLN A 17 -11.86 7.56 7.77
N SER A 18 -12.83 8.01 8.57
CA SER A 18 -12.54 8.62 9.88
C SER A 18 -12.04 7.55 10.86
N ALA A 19 -12.73 6.42 10.92
CA ALA A 19 -12.35 5.29 11.76
C ALA A 19 -10.98 4.71 11.35
N LEU A 20 -10.72 4.57 10.05
CA LEU A 20 -9.39 4.19 9.56
C LEU A 20 -8.32 5.19 10.00
N ALA A 21 -8.60 6.50 9.94
CA ALA A 21 -7.66 7.51 10.38
C ALA A 21 -7.35 7.39 11.88
N GLU A 22 -8.36 7.14 12.71
CA GLU A 22 -8.21 6.91 14.15
C GLU A 22 -7.35 5.68 14.44
N ILE A 23 -7.60 4.54 13.78
CA ILE A 23 -6.79 3.31 13.88
C ILE A 23 -5.32 3.60 13.57
N LEU A 24 -5.06 4.44 12.57
CA LEU A 24 -3.71 4.77 12.12
C LEU A 24 -3.06 5.94 12.88
N GLY A 25 -3.76 6.55 13.85
CA GLY A 25 -3.28 7.73 14.56
C GLY A 25 -3.11 8.96 13.65
N LEU A 26 -3.98 9.11 12.66
CA LEU A 26 -3.98 10.18 11.65
C LEU A 26 -5.29 10.98 11.67
N THR A 27 -5.30 12.12 10.98
CA THR A 27 -6.53 12.84 10.67
C THR A 27 -7.20 12.27 9.41
N LYS A 28 -8.53 12.40 9.30
CA LYS A 28 -9.26 12.05 8.06
C LYS A 28 -8.69 12.78 6.82
N GLN A 29 -8.25 14.03 6.99
CA GLN A 29 -7.63 14.80 5.92
C GLN A 29 -6.33 14.15 5.42
N ASN A 30 -5.51 13.56 6.30
CA ASN A 30 -4.31 12.83 5.89
C ASN A 30 -4.67 11.63 5.00
N ILE A 31 -5.71 10.87 5.35
CA ILE A 31 -6.21 9.75 4.53
C ILE A 31 -6.68 10.26 3.15
N SER A 32 -7.47 11.34 3.12
CA SER A 32 -7.96 11.95 1.87
C SER A 32 -6.82 12.47 0.99
N ASN A 33 -5.83 13.13 1.57
CA ASN A 33 -4.66 13.63 0.84
C ASN A 33 -3.80 12.48 0.29
N MET A 34 -3.65 11.38 1.02
CA MET A 34 -2.97 10.19 0.50
C MET A 34 -3.76 9.56 -0.65
N LYS A 35 -5.09 9.44 -0.51
CA LYS A 35 -5.96 8.87 -1.53
C LYS A 35 -5.92 9.65 -2.85
N THR A 36 -5.79 10.97 -2.77
CA THR A 36 -5.74 11.88 -3.92
C THR A 36 -4.34 12.18 -4.42
N GLY A 37 -3.30 11.56 -3.84
CA GLY A 37 -1.90 11.79 -4.20
C GLY A 37 -1.32 13.13 -3.75
N LYS A 38 -2.08 13.97 -3.04
CA LYS A 38 -1.61 15.24 -2.46
C LYS A 38 -0.61 15.03 -1.32
N ARG A 39 -0.56 13.83 -0.74
CA ARG A 39 0.39 13.44 0.29
C ARG A 39 0.96 12.06 -0.01
N THR A 40 2.28 11.92 0.08
CA THR A 40 2.95 10.63 -0.04
C THR A 40 2.59 9.72 1.13
N CYS A 41 2.25 8.46 0.83
CA CYS A 41 2.11 7.42 1.83
C CYS A 41 3.49 6.81 2.14
N SER A 42 3.87 6.76 3.43
CA SER A 42 5.11 6.09 3.82
C SER A 42 4.93 4.58 3.74
N THR A 43 6.02 3.83 3.54
CA THR A 43 5.97 2.36 3.50
C THR A 43 5.36 1.78 4.78
N ARG A 44 5.65 2.38 5.94
CA ARG A 44 5.04 1.99 7.23
C ARG A 44 3.53 2.18 7.24
N LEU A 45 3.03 3.32 6.77
CA LEU A 45 1.58 3.55 6.72
C LEU A 45 0.93 2.60 5.72
N LEU A 46 1.57 2.36 4.58
CA LEU A 46 1.08 1.43 3.58
C LEU A 46 0.90 0.01 4.14
N THR A 47 1.87 -0.49 4.92
CA THR A 47 1.73 -1.82 5.55
C THR A 47 0.63 -1.85 6.59
N GLN A 48 0.44 -0.78 7.37
CA GLN A 48 -0.66 -0.69 8.33
C GLN A 48 -2.03 -0.64 7.63
N ILE A 49 -2.15 0.08 6.49
CA ILE A 49 -3.38 0.09 5.71
C ILE A 49 -3.65 -1.30 5.11
N ALA A 50 -2.62 -1.96 4.59
CA ALA A 50 -2.72 -3.33 4.08
C ALA A 50 -3.17 -4.32 5.17
N ASP A 51 -2.63 -4.16 6.37
CA ASP A 51 -2.97 -4.95 7.54
C ASP A 51 -4.45 -4.80 7.93
N VAL A 52 -4.94 -3.55 8.01
CA VAL A 52 -6.37 -3.27 8.26
C VAL A 52 -7.23 -3.83 7.13
N ALA A 53 -6.78 -3.74 5.88
CA ALA A 53 -7.48 -4.33 4.75
C ALA A 53 -7.42 -5.88 4.72
N GLY A 54 -6.69 -6.51 5.64
CA GLY A 54 -6.54 -7.97 5.73
C GLY A 54 -5.63 -8.57 4.66
N TYR A 55 -4.74 -7.79 4.06
CA TYR A 55 -3.75 -8.29 3.11
C TYR A 55 -2.41 -8.61 3.76
N GLU A 56 -1.66 -9.52 3.14
CA GLU A 56 -0.23 -9.71 3.39
C GLU A 56 0.55 -8.44 2.99
N PRO A 57 1.32 -7.82 3.91
CA PRO A 57 1.96 -6.53 3.66
C PRO A 57 3.11 -6.61 2.64
N GLY A 58 3.72 -7.79 2.45
CA GLY A 58 4.90 -7.99 1.61
C GLY A 58 4.72 -7.49 0.17
N TYR A 59 3.56 -7.75 -0.44
CA TYR A 59 3.23 -7.25 -1.78
C TYR A 59 3.32 -5.73 -1.86
N PHE A 60 2.71 -5.03 -0.91
CA PHE A 60 2.63 -3.58 -0.92
C PHE A 60 3.97 -2.90 -0.64
N VAL A 61 4.82 -3.51 0.20
CA VAL A 61 6.19 -3.02 0.44
C VAL A 61 6.99 -3.02 -0.86
N VAL A 62 7.00 -4.14 -1.58
CA VAL A 62 7.74 -4.26 -2.85
C VAL A 62 7.19 -3.30 -3.89
N GLN A 63 5.86 -3.20 -4.03
CA GLN A 63 5.24 -2.24 -4.95
C GLN A 63 5.62 -0.79 -4.61
N ALA A 64 5.71 -0.42 -3.33
CA ALA A 64 6.16 0.92 -2.93
C ALA A 64 7.62 1.19 -3.28
N VAL A 65 8.50 0.19 -3.17
CA VAL A 65 9.91 0.30 -3.59
C VAL A 65 10.00 0.46 -5.10
N ILE A 66 9.33 -0.41 -5.87
CA ILE A 66 9.24 -0.31 -7.33
C ILE A 66 8.79 1.08 -7.74
N HIS A 67 7.68 1.58 -7.18
CA HIS A 67 7.14 2.88 -7.52
C HIS A 67 8.14 4.02 -7.29
N ARG A 68 8.87 4.01 -6.17
CA ARG A 68 9.88 5.05 -5.89
C ARG A 68 11.05 4.99 -6.88
N LEU A 69 11.46 3.81 -7.30
CA LEU A 69 12.52 3.63 -8.29
C LEU A 69 12.08 4.09 -9.68
N GLU A 70 10.84 3.84 -10.07
CA GLU A 70 10.25 4.32 -11.34
C GLU A 70 10.22 5.85 -11.44
N GLN A 71 9.98 6.55 -10.33
CA GLN A 71 9.92 8.02 -10.29
C GLN A 71 11.31 8.68 -10.26
N SER A 72 12.40 7.91 -10.30
CA SER A 72 13.76 8.46 -10.27
C SER A 72 14.22 8.91 -11.66
N ASP A 73 14.93 10.03 -11.72
CA ASP A 73 15.57 10.51 -12.96
C ASP A 73 16.70 9.58 -13.43
N ASP A 74 17.39 8.95 -12.47
CA ASP A 74 18.44 7.94 -12.71
C ASP A 74 17.93 6.72 -13.51
N PRO A 75 18.44 6.47 -14.73
CA PRO A 75 18.06 5.33 -15.56
C PRO A 75 18.33 3.98 -14.90
N LEU A 76 19.40 3.83 -14.12
CA LEU A 76 19.76 2.56 -13.47
C LEU A 76 18.72 2.16 -12.41
N LYS A 77 18.16 3.15 -11.70
CA LYS A 77 17.08 2.90 -10.73
C LYS A 77 15.80 2.47 -11.43
N ARG A 78 15.48 3.05 -12.58
CA ARG A 78 14.32 2.64 -13.39
C ARG A 78 14.49 1.22 -13.94
N GLU A 79 15.68 0.86 -14.40
CA GLU A 79 16.01 -0.51 -14.81
C GLU A 79 15.85 -1.50 -13.65
N ALA A 80 16.39 -1.18 -12.47
CA ALA A 80 16.21 -2.00 -11.27
C ALA A 80 14.73 -2.21 -10.90
N ALA A 81 13.87 -1.20 -11.10
CA ALA A 81 12.43 -1.34 -10.88
C ALA A 81 11.81 -2.42 -11.79
N GLU A 82 12.20 -2.45 -13.06
CA GLU A 82 11.73 -3.45 -14.02
C GLU A 82 12.24 -4.86 -13.70
N GLU A 83 13.48 -4.98 -13.24
CA GLU A 83 14.04 -6.26 -12.79
C GLU A 83 13.31 -6.80 -11.56
N ILE A 84 13.07 -5.97 -10.54
CA ILE A 84 12.32 -6.37 -9.34
C ILE A 84 10.89 -6.80 -9.70
N LYS A 85 10.22 -6.05 -10.59
CA LYS A 85 8.88 -6.44 -11.10
C LYS A 85 8.92 -7.82 -11.74
N LYS A 86 9.87 -8.08 -12.65
CA LYS A 86 10.01 -9.38 -13.31
C LYS A 86 10.28 -10.49 -12.30
N ALA A 87 11.24 -10.27 -11.40
CA ALA A 87 11.66 -11.27 -10.42
C ALA A 87 10.52 -11.65 -9.44
N THR A 88 9.65 -10.71 -9.09
CA THR A 88 8.61 -10.92 -8.07
C THR A 88 7.25 -11.30 -8.63
N LYS A 89 7.01 -11.14 -9.93
CA LYS A 89 5.70 -11.31 -10.58
C LYS A 89 5.00 -12.64 -10.29
N GLU A 90 5.75 -13.74 -10.22
CA GLU A 90 5.18 -15.09 -10.10
C GLU A 90 4.68 -15.40 -8.68
N PHE A 91 5.36 -14.89 -7.65
CA PHE A 91 5.09 -15.25 -6.25
C PHE A 91 4.58 -14.08 -5.40
N LEU A 92 4.58 -12.85 -5.91
CA LEU A 92 4.13 -11.69 -5.15
C LEU A 92 2.83 -11.13 -5.70
N LYS A 93 1.73 -11.46 -5.02
CA LYS A 93 0.37 -11.04 -5.36
C LYS A 93 -0.27 -10.35 -4.14
N PRO A 94 -1.27 -9.48 -4.34
CA PRO A 94 -2.04 -8.92 -3.23
C PRO A 94 -2.93 -10.02 -2.64
N GLU A 95 -2.39 -10.80 -1.71
CA GLU A 95 -3.07 -11.92 -1.08
C GLU A 95 -3.73 -11.48 0.23
N LYS A 96 -5.01 -11.80 0.40
CA LYS A 96 -5.67 -11.66 1.69
C LYS A 96 -5.11 -12.73 2.62
N ARG A 97 -4.84 -12.37 3.88
CA ARG A 97 -4.56 -13.35 4.92
C ARG A 97 -5.78 -14.23 5.07
N VAL A 98 -5.60 -15.54 4.88
CA VAL A 98 -6.62 -16.51 5.23
C VAL A 98 -6.84 -16.34 6.73
N GLN A 99 -8.01 -15.84 7.14
CA GLN A 99 -8.41 -15.93 8.53
C GLN A 99 -8.48 -17.41 8.85
N THR A 100 -7.49 -17.92 9.57
CA THR A 100 -7.71 -19.10 10.39
C THR A 100 -8.65 -18.65 11.48
N LEU A 101 -9.96 -18.89 11.26
CA LEU A 101 -10.95 -18.85 12.32
C LEU A 101 -10.41 -19.73 13.47
N PRO A 102 -10.26 -19.20 14.70
CA PRO A 102 -10.13 -20.06 15.87
C PRO A 102 -11.41 -20.90 16.05
#